data_AF-A0A7Y5TZG0-F1
#
_entry.id   AF-A0A7Y5TZG0-F1
#
_cell.length_a   1.000
_cell.length_b   1.000
_cell.length_c   1.000
_cell.angle_alpha   90.00
_cell.angle_beta   90.00
_cell.angle_gamma   90.00
#
_symmetry.space_group_name_H-M   'P 1'
#
loop_
_entity.id
_entity.type
_entity.pdbx_description
1 polymer ?
#
loop_
_entity_poly.entity_id
_entity_poly.type
_entity_poly.pdbx_seq_one_letter_code
_entity_poly.pdbx_strand_id
1 'polypeptide(L)'
;MALTIRYQHPPGVASSFVERPLLSTAEGGFVAVDEGLAALWRAADGRTFDELVAAPAPHPAVDGIVPEALACLSEAGLLLRSSASAAAAPDDGGAVSGGPRVTAVIIASVPGELTWLADCVGALMTQDHPTDILVVDNAVGVDMRQWLAERGLRARVHSLARRTNFASALNAGCAAARDADYFLLLNADMKAGRTCVRHLVERARVTPACAAVAPKLYLWRAPAFLNGIGNRVPASGWGTDNGIGQLDLAQLDEWSEVPSGCFGALLVSASAVRDVGPFDERYPLYYEDTDWCYRARVQGLTIAAAPKAFLFHAFGATWTGAEPTEMHPRKLESAVIGQLLFGLKVATPERAALLTRNALRDVYMNVRNAARQRSGSTLAAYGRAAARTIVRLPGLLVERRRVQSRRRVADAEVFRGGDDLTPSFVWRNLPELTCDIVRTYYVPLIRSGRTRPLAEVPGASRK
;
A
#
# COMPACT_ATOMS: atom_id res chain seq x y z
N MET A 1 18.46 15.58 -33.32
CA MET A 1 17.53 16.71 -33.09
C MET A 1 17.01 16.57 -31.69
N ALA A 2 17.21 17.56 -30.82
CA ALA A 2 16.64 17.52 -29.47
C ALA A 2 15.11 17.56 -29.59
N LEU A 3 14.42 16.58 -29.02
CA LEU A 3 12.97 16.53 -28.99
C LEU A 3 12.48 17.70 -28.12
N THR A 4 11.86 18.72 -28.72
CA THR A 4 11.23 19.80 -27.96
C THR A 4 9.96 19.26 -27.30
N ILE A 5 9.99 19.11 -25.98
CA ILE A 5 8.82 18.67 -25.18
C ILE A 5 7.86 19.85 -25.04
N ARG A 6 6.58 19.65 -25.39
CA ARG A 6 5.50 20.62 -25.12
C ARG A 6 4.54 20.08 -24.08
N TYR A 7 4.17 20.95 -23.13
CA TYR A 7 3.28 20.62 -22.02
C TYR A 7 1.85 21.11 -22.27
N GLN A 8 0.89 20.33 -21.79
CA GLN A 8 -0.53 20.69 -21.76
C GLN A 8 -1.20 20.11 -20.51
N HIS A 9 -2.25 20.76 -20.03
CA HIS A 9 -3.09 20.19 -18.97
C HIS A 9 -3.88 18.98 -19.49
N PRO A 10 -3.88 17.84 -18.77
CA PRO A 10 -4.74 16.72 -19.11
C PRO A 10 -6.23 17.09 -18.99
N PRO A 11 -7.12 16.51 -19.82
CA PRO A 11 -8.55 16.73 -19.69
C PRO A 11 -9.06 16.34 -18.29
N GLY A 12 -9.88 17.21 -17.67
CA GLY A 12 -10.46 16.97 -16.34
C GLY A 12 -9.53 17.26 -15.15
N VAL A 13 -8.26 17.58 -15.41
CA VAL A 13 -7.33 18.07 -14.39
C VAL A 13 -7.55 19.56 -14.18
N ALA A 14 -7.83 19.96 -12.94
CA ALA A 14 -8.12 21.32 -12.54
C ALA A 14 -7.49 21.62 -11.18
N SER A 15 -7.22 22.90 -10.95
CA SER A 15 -6.77 23.37 -9.64
C SER A 15 -7.95 23.74 -8.74
N SER A 16 -7.89 23.35 -7.49
CA SER A 16 -8.71 23.88 -6.39
C SER A 16 -7.81 24.30 -5.22
N PHE A 17 -8.40 24.84 -4.15
CA PHE A 17 -7.64 25.32 -2.99
C PHE A 17 -8.31 24.92 -1.68
N VAL A 18 -7.55 24.30 -0.79
CA VAL A 18 -7.96 23.91 0.57
C VAL A 18 -6.76 24.04 1.49
N GLU A 19 -6.60 25.18 2.17
CA GLU A 19 -5.40 25.59 2.94
C GLU A 19 -4.11 25.71 2.08
N ARG A 20 -4.02 24.93 1.01
CA ARG A 20 -2.99 24.88 -0.03
C ARG A 20 -3.61 24.46 -1.37
N PRO A 21 -2.92 24.66 -2.49
CA PRO A 21 -3.39 24.21 -3.79
C PRO A 21 -3.56 22.69 -3.89
N LEU A 22 -4.65 22.26 -4.51
CA LEU A 22 -4.89 20.87 -4.89
C LEU A 22 -5.02 20.77 -6.41
N LEU A 23 -4.40 19.78 -7.02
CA LEU A 23 -4.59 19.47 -8.44
C LEU A 23 -5.36 18.16 -8.54
N SER A 24 -6.48 18.15 -9.30
CA SER A 24 -7.22 16.91 -9.53
C SER A 24 -6.45 15.97 -10.47
N THR A 25 -6.79 14.69 -10.43
CA THR A 25 -6.30 13.68 -11.38
C THR A 25 -7.42 13.31 -12.36
N ALA A 26 -7.06 12.67 -13.48
CA ALA A 26 -8.04 12.18 -14.45
C ALA A 26 -8.99 11.12 -13.84
N GLU A 27 -8.52 10.39 -12.83
CA GLU A 27 -9.25 9.35 -12.11
C GLU A 27 -10.14 9.92 -10.98
N GLY A 28 -10.30 11.24 -10.89
CA GLY A 28 -11.18 11.90 -9.93
C GLY A 28 -10.64 11.91 -8.49
N GLY A 29 -9.32 11.87 -8.35
CA GLY A 29 -8.62 12.12 -7.09
C GLY A 29 -7.93 13.47 -7.06
N PHE A 30 -7.09 13.69 -6.04
CA PHE A 30 -6.39 14.95 -5.82
C PHE A 30 -4.96 14.72 -5.33
N VAL A 31 -4.06 15.61 -5.75
CA VAL A 31 -2.68 15.73 -5.27
C VAL A 31 -2.54 17.08 -4.56
N ALA A 32 -2.04 17.07 -3.34
CA ALA A 32 -1.75 18.28 -2.59
C ALA A 32 -0.40 18.86 -3.03
N VAL A 33 -0.40 20.10 -3.51
CA VAL A 33 0.81 20.79 -3.96
C VAL A 33 1.04 22.09 -3.20
N ASP A 34 2.23 22.69 -3.31
CA ASP A 34 2.48 24.04 -2.81
C ASP A 34 2.26 25.10 -3.92
N GLU A 35 2.29 26.38 -3.52
CA GLU A 35 2.12 27.50 -4.46
C GLU A 35 3.18 27.52 -5.55
N GLY A 36 4.40 27.05 -5.26
CA GLY A 36 5.48 26.99 -6.23
C GLY A 36 5.15 26.04 -7.38
N LEU A 37 4.82 24.78 -7.05
CA LEU A 37 4.44 23.79 -8.07
C LEU A 37 3.14 24.16 -8.76
N ALA A 38 2.16 24.74 -8.06
CA ALA A 38 0.94 25.23 -8.68
C ALA A 38 1.22 26.36 -9.69
N ALA A 39 2.13 27.27 -9.38
CA ALA A 39 2.54 28.34 -10.29
C ALA A 39 3.28 27.79 -11.52
N LEU A 40 4.17 26.81 -11.34
CA LEU A 40 4.83 26.12 -12.45
C LEU A 40 3.82 25.36 -13.33
N TRP A 41 2.91 24.61 -12.72
CA TRP A 41 1.86 23.87 -13.43
C TRP A 41 0.98 24.79 -14.29
N ARG A 42 0.56 25.95 -13.75
CA ARG A 42 -0.17 26.99 -14.52
C ARG A 42 0.69 27.56 -15.64
N ALA A 43 1.96 27.86 -15.35
CA ALA A 43 2.86 28.44 -16.33
C ALA A 43 3.22 27.47 -17.46
N ALA A 44 3.18 26.15 -17.24
CA ALA A 44 3.60 25.16 -18.21
C ALA A 44 2.60 24.95 -19.36
N ASP A 45 1.31 25.23 -19.15
CA ASP A 45 0.27 24.94 -20.14
C ASP A 45 0.52 25.64 -21.48
N GLY A 46 0.56 24.86 -22.56
CA GLY A 46 0.82 25.34 -23.91
C GLY A 46 2.26 25.73 -24.20
N ARG A 47 3.20 25.67 -23.23
CA ARG A 47 4.61 26.04 -23.40
C ARG A 47 5.52 24.84 -23.60
N THR A 48 6.69 25.10 -24.15
CA THR A 48 7.75 24.12 -24.36
C THR A 48 8.72 24.09 -23.18
N PHE A 49 9.44 22.97 -23.05
CA PHE A 49 10.50 22.81 -22.05
C PHE A 49 11.56 23.92 -22.13
N ASP A 50 12.06 24.22 -23.34
CA ASP A 50 13.09 25.24 -23.53
C ASP A 50 12.60 26.64 -23.12
N GLU A 51 11.34 26.98 -23.43
CA GLU A 51 10.72 28.25 -23.00
C GLU A 51 10.58 28.35 -21.49
N LEU A 52 10.33 27.24 -20.79
CA LEU A 52 10.15 27.21 -19.34
C LEU A 52 11.47 27.25 -18.58
N VAL A 53 12.51 26.59 -19.11
CA VAL A 53 13.85 26.59 -18.51
C VAL A 53 14.59 27.91 -18.76
N ALA A 54 14.37 28.56 -19.90
CA ALA A 54 14.99 29.84 -20.22
C ALA A 54 14.32 31.04 -19.53
N ALA A 55 13.05 30.92 -19.14
CA ALA A 55 12.32 31.98 -18.45
C ALA A 55 12.67 32.05 -16.95
N PRO A 56 12.55 33.22 -16.30
CA PRO A 56 12.58 33.30 -14.84
C PRO A 56 11.56 32.35 -14.22
N ALA A 57 11.95 31.69 -13.12
CA ALA A 57 11.06 30.77 -12.42
C ALA A 57 9.75 31.49 -12.01
N PRO A 58 8.57 30.90 -12.25
CA PRO A 58 7.28 31.54 -11.95
C PRO A 58 7.05 31.71 -10.45
N HIS A 59 7.87 31.08 -9.60
CA HIS A 59 7.87 31.22 -8.15
C HIS A 59 9.26 30.90 -7.57
N PRO A 60 9.75 31.64 -6.54
CA PRO A 60 11.09 31.42 -5.97
C PRO A 60 11.35 29.98 -5.50
N ALA A 61 10.33 29.30 -4.96
CA ALA A 61 10.47 27.92 -4.46
C ALA A 61 10.82 26.89 -5.55
N VAL A 62 10.54 27.18 -6.83
CA VAL A 62 10.83 26.28 -7.97
C VAL A 62 12.19 26.60 -8.59
N ASP A 63 12.84 27.69 -8.19
CA ASP A 63 14.10 28.10 -8.77
C ASP A 63 15.20 27.03 -8.59
N GLY A 64 15.95 26.77 -9.66
CA GLY A 64 16.97 25.71 -9.72
C GLY A 64 16.47 24.26 -9.75
N ILE A 65 15.15 24.01 -9.80
CA ILE A 65 14.56 22.66 -9.93
C ILE A 65 13.50 22.55 -11.03
N VAL A 66 13.40 23.55 -11.93
CA VAL A 66 12.37 23.59 -13.00
C VAL A 66 12.32 22.29 -13.81
N PRO A 67 13.45 21.72 -14.31
CA PRO A 67 13.41 20.49 -15.09
C PRO A 67 12.84 19.30 -14.30
N GLU A 68 13.33 19.08 -13.07
CA GLU A 68 12.88 17.97 -12.22
C GLU A 68 11.43 18.15 -11.76
N ALA A 69 10.99 19.39 -11.53
CA ALA A 69 9.62 19.71 -11.17
C ALA A 69 8.65 19.45 -12.34
N LEU A 70 9.03 19.82 -13.58
CA LEU A 70 8.25 19.50 -14.79
C LEU A 70 8.16 17.99 -15.01
N ALA A 71 9.26 17.27 -14.80
CA ALA A 71 9.28 15.82 -14.86
C ALA A 71 8.34 15.20 -13.81
N CYS A 72 8.40 15.64 -12.55
CA CYS A 72 7.53 15.15 -11.50
C CYS A 72 6.05 15.44 -11.79
N LEU A 73 5.70 16.64 -12.26
CA LEU A 73 4.32 16.98 -12.65
C LEU A 73 3.83 16.11 -13.81
N SER A 74 4.70 15.81 -14.78
CA SER A 74 4.37 14.97 -15.92
C SER A 74 4.19 13.49 -15.52
N GLU A 75 5.12 12.95 -14.74
CA GLU A 75 5.02 11.58 -14.22
C GLU A 75 3.86 11.41 -13.23
N ALA A 76 3.46 12.47 -12.53
CA ALA A 76 2.26 12.49 -11.70
C ALA A 76 0.94 12.49 -12.48
N GLY A 77 1.00 12.61 -13.82
CA GLY A 77 -0.18 12.75 -14.67
C GLY A 77 -0.87 14.10 -14.54
N LEU A 78 -0.18 15.13 -14.03
CA LEU A 78 -0.69 16.49 -13.87
C LEU A 78 -0.34 17.38 -15.06
N LEU A 79 0.65 16.98 -15.87
CA LEU A 79 0.98 17.55 -17.17
C LEU A 79 1.10 16.43 -18.22
N LEU A 80 0.55 16.65 -19.40
CA LEU A 80 0.83 15.83 -20.57
C LEU A 80 2.11 16.33 -21.24
N ARG A 81 2.95 15.38 -21.68
CA ARG A 81 4.09 15.66 -22.55
C ARG A 81 3.79 15.16 -23.96
N SER A 82 3.91 16.04 -24.94
CA SER A 82 3.90 15.66 -26.35
C SER A 82 5.33 15.63 -26.87
N SER A 83 5.79 14.44 -27.27
CA SER A 83 7.05 14.26 -28.00
C SER A 83 6.80 13.38 -29.22
N ALA A 84 7.43 13.69 -30.35
CA ALA A 84 7.35 12.87 -31.55
C ALA A 84 8.25 11.63 -31.42
N SER A 85 7.85 10.66 -30.59
CA SER A 85 8.22 9.24 -30.68
C SER A 85 7.55 8.46 -29.56
N ALA A 86 6.51 7.70 -29.88
CA ALA A 86 5.95 6.70 -28.99
C ALA A 86 6.51 5.34 -29.41
N ALA A 87 7.55 4.87 -28.72
CA ALA A 87 7.88 3.46 -28.72
C ALA A 87 6.92 2.78 -27.72
N ALA A 88 5.98 2.01 -28.25
CA ALA A 88 5.18 1.10 -27.47
C ALA A 88 6.10 0.12 -26.72
N ALA A 89 5.84 -0.10 -25.43
CA ALA A 89 6.46 -1.18 -24.70
C ALA A 89 6.12 -2.51 -25.40
N PRO A 90 7.07 -3.43 -25.52
CA PRO A 90 6.81 -4.69 -26.17
C PRO A 90 5.85 -5.52 -25.31
N ASP A 91 4.81 -6.03 -25.96
CA ASP A 91 3.90 -7.03 -25.43
C ASP A 91 4.60 -8.38 -25.58
N ASP A 92 5.30 -8.79 -24.52
CA ASP A 92 6.02 -10.05 -24.49
C ASP A 92 5.05 -11.14 -24.10
N GLY A 93 4.38 -11.67 -25.12
CA GLY A 93 3.44 -12.77 -25.03
C GLY A 93 4.06 -14.07 -24.53
N GLY A 94 3.18 -14.90 -23.98
CA GLY A 94 3.43 -16.30 -23.66
C GLY A 94 2.62 -16.72 -22.46
N ALA A 95 1.39 -17.19 -22.68
CA ALA A 95 0.63 -17.89 -21.63
C ALA A 95 1.44 -19.12 -21.20
N VAL A 96 2.02 -19.06 -20.00
CA VAL A 96 2.75 -20.19 -19.43
C VAL A 96 1.72 -21.21 -18.95
N SER A 97 1.43 -22.22 -19.77
CA SER A 97 0.64 -23.37 -19.33
C SER A 97 1.48 -24.23 -18.38
N GLY A 98 0.98 -24.51 -17.18
CA GLY A 98 1.64 -25.38 -16.18
C GLY A 98 2.18 -24.70 -14.91
N GLY A 99 1.68 -23.52 -14.54
CA GLY A 99 2.05 -22.81 -13.31
C GLY A 99 1.37 -23.35 -12.03
N PRO A 100 1.87 -22.97 -10.84
CA PRO A 100 1.24 -23.31 -9.56
C PRO A 100 -0.18 -22.74 -9.47
N ARG A 101 -1.07 -23.44 -8.78
CA ARG A 101 -2.48 -23.02 -8.63
C ARG A 101 -2.59 -21.80 -7.73
N VAL A 102 -3.15 -20.71 -8.25
CA VAL A 102 -3.42 -19.49 -7.49
C VAL A 102 -4.92 -19.35 -7.28
N THR A 103 -5.36 -19.22 -6.03
CA THR A 103 -6.72 -18.76 -5.71
C THR A 103 -6.66 -17.35 -5.14
N ALA A 104 -7.30 -16.40 -5.81
CA ALA A 104 -7.59 -15.07 -5.27
C ALA A 104 -8.72 -15.16 -4.24
N VAL A 105 -8.43 -14.83 -2.99
CA VAL A 105 -9.36 -14.84 -1.85
C VAL A 105 -9.74 -13.40 -1.53
N ILE A 106 -10.92 -12.99 -1.99
CA ILE A 106 -11.42 -11.62 -1.86
C ILE A 106 -12.39 -11.55 -0.70
N ILE A 107 -12.15 -10.69 0.28
CA ILE A 107 -13.09 -10.51 1.40
C ILE A 107 -14.01 -9.31 1.13
N ALA A 108 -15.32 -9.55 1.12
CA ALA A 108 -16.35 -8.51 1.08
C ALA A 108 -17.12 -8.53 2.41
N SER A 109 -17.14 -7.41 3.12
CA SER A 109 -17.67 -7.26 4.48
C SER A 109 -18.77 -6.20 4.62
N VAL A 110 -18.85 -5.20 3.73
CA VAL A 110 -19.90 -4.16 3.79
C VAL A 110 -20.51 -3.87 2.41
N PRO A 111 -21.80 -3.45 2.36
CA PRO A 111 -22.45 -3.11 1.08
C PRO A 111 -21.70 -2.06 0.24
N GLY A 112 -21.02 -1.11 0.88
CA GLY A 112 -20.26 -0.06 0.19
C GLY A 112 -19.07 -0.59 -0.64
N GLU A 113 -18.54 -1.77 -0.31
CA GLU A 113 -17.46 -2.42 -1.06
C GLU A 113 -17.94 -3.02 -2.39
N LEU A 114 -19.26 -3.26 -2.55
CA LEU A 114 -19.82 -3.78 -3.81
C LEU A 114 -19.58 -2.82 -4.99
N THR A 115 -19.42 -1.52 -4.71
CA THR A 115 -19.03 -0.51 -5.71
C THR A 115 -17.70 -0.83 -6.38
N TRP A 116 -16.77 -1.47 -5.66
CA TRP A 116 -15.42 -1.78 -6.16
C TRP A 116 -15.24 -3.25 -6.53
N LEU A 117 -16.03 -4.13 -5.91
CA LEU A 117 -15.91 -5.58 -6.09
C LEU A 117 -16.03 -6.01 -7.56
N ALA A 118 -16.84 -5.31 -8.36
CA ALA A 118 -17.01 -5.63 -9.78
C ALA A 118 -15.71 -5.43 -10.58
N ASP A 119 -15.04 -4.29 -10.37
CA ASP A 119 -13.74 -4.00 -10.97
C ASP A 119 -12.66 -4.95 -10.46
N CYS A 120 -12.69 -5.32 -9.17
CA CYS A 120 -11.76 -6.28 -8.57
C CYS A 120 -11.86 -7.65 -9.25
N VAL A 121 -13.06 -8.22 -9.31
CA VAL A 121 -13.30 -9.53 -9.95
C VAL A 121 -13.04 -9.45 -11.45
N GLY A 122 -13.47 -8.38 -12.13
CA GLY A 122 -13.24 -8.18 -13.56
C GLY A 122 -11.75 -8.13 -13.92
N ALA A 123 -10.93 -7.45 -13.13
CA ALA A 123 -9.48 -7.41 -13.33
C ALA A 123 -8.81 -8.78 -13.17
N LEU A 124 -9.28 -9.59 -12.21
CA LEU A 124 -8.76 -10.95 -12.00
C LEU A 124 -9.16 -11.92 -13.11
N MET A 125 -10.34 -11.75 -13.72
CA MET A 125 -10.78 -12.56 -14.87
C MET A 125 -9.93 -12.37 -16.12
N THR A 126 -9.12 -11.29 -16.19
CA THR A 126 -8.31 -10.93 -17.37
C THR A 126 -6.81 -11.15 -17.16
N GLN A 127 -6.41 -11.82 -16.07
CA GLN A 127 -5.02 -12.11 -15.79
C GLN A 127 -4.41 -13.05 -16.83
N ASP A 128 -3.12 -12.84 -17.13
CA ASP A 128 -2.33 -13.71 -18.01
C ASP A 128 -1.86 -15.01 -17.33
N HIS A 129 -2.11 -15.16 -16.03
CA HIS A 129 -1.92 -16.38 -15.25
C HIS A 129 -3.27 -16.97 -14.82
N PRO A 130 -3.52 -18.29 -15.01
CA PRO A 130 -4.72 -18.94 -14.53
C PRO A 130 -4.94 -18.68 -13.04
N THR A 131 -6.09 -18.10 -12.70
CA THR A 131 -6.39 -17.66 -11.33
C THR A 131 -7.83 -18.04 -10.99
N ASP A 132 -8.00 -18.89 -9.99
CA ASP A 132 -9.31 -19.16 -9.41
C ASP A 132 -9.73 -17.97 -8.55
N ILE A 133 -11.00 -17.56 -8.66
CA ILE A 133 -11.52 -16.42 -7.89
C ILE A 133 -12.51 -16.95 -6.84
N LEU A 134 -12.26 -16.63 -5.58
CA LEU A 134 -13.12 -16.93 -4.45
C LEU A 134 -13.49 -15.64 -3.72
N VAL A 135 -14.76 -15.26 -3.79
CA VAL A 135 -15.33 -14.20 -2.96
C VAL A 135 -15.81 -14.80 -1.65
N VAL A 136 -15.24 -14.33 -0.55
CA VAL A 136 -15.72 -14.60 0.80
C VAL A 136 -16.72 -13.51 1.17
N ASP A 137 -17.99 -13.87 1.16
CA ASP A 137 -19.08 -13.00 1.60
C ASP A 137 -19.15 -13.05 3.13
N ASN A 138 -18.57 -12.05 3.79
CA ASN A 138 -18.50 -11.89 5.25
C ASN A 138 -19.79 -11.26 5.80
N ALA A 139 -20.93 -11.80 5.38
CA ALA A 139 -22.27 -11.30 5.67
C ALA A 139 -22.48 -9.84 5.22
N VAL A 140 -22.28 -9.59 3.93
CA VAL A 140 -22.54 -8.30 3.28
C VAL A 140 -24.03 -7.97 3.31
N GLY A 141 -24.89 -8.99 3.21
CA GLY A 141 -26.35 -8.85 3.24
C GLY A 141 -27.01 -8.85 1.86
N VAL A 142 -26.33 -9.38 0.83
CA VAL A 142 -26.86 -9.58 -0.52
C VAL A 142 -26.69 -11.04 -0.94
N ASP A 143 -27.49 -11.53 -1.88
CA ASP A 143 -27.17 -12.79 -2.57
C ASP A 143 -25.97 -12.54 -3.48
N MET A 144 -24.78 -12.86 -2.97
CA MET A 144 -23.52 -12.63 -3.68
C MET A 144 -23.43 -13.41 -4.99
N ARG A 145 -24.05 -14.59 -5.09
CA ARG A 145 -24.03 -15.40 -6.33
C ARG A 145 -24.87 -14.74 -7.41
N GLN A 146 -26.08 -14.31 -7.04
CA GLN A 146 -26.95 -13.56 -7.94
C GLN A 146 -26.30 -12.24 -8.36
N TRP A 147 -25.73 -11.49 -7.40
CA TRP A 147 -25.08 -10.19 -7.66
C TRP A 147 -23.94 -10.29 -8.69
N LEU A 148 -23.12 -11.35 -8.60
CA LEU A 148 -22.05 -11.65 -9.55
C LEU A 148 -22.61 -12.06 -10.92
N ALA A 149 -23.61 -12.96 -10.94
CA ALA A 149 -24.19 -13.49 -12.17
C ALA A 149 -24.84 -12.40 -13.04
N GLU A 150 -25.60 -11.49 -12.42
CA GLU A 150 -26.23 -10.34 -13.09
C GLU A 150 -25.22 -9.40 -13.76
N ARG A 151 -23.97 -9.41 -13.31
CA ARG A 151 -22.87 -8.58 -13.84
C ARG A 151 -21.93 -9.36 -14.77
N GLY A 152 -22.22 -10.63 -15.06
CA GLY A 152 -21.37 -11.49 -15.88
C GLY A 152 -20.02 -11.84 -15.23
N LEU A 153 -19.91 -11.68 -13.91
CA LEU A 153 -18.67 -11.93 -13.16
C LEU A 153 -18.59 -13.41 -12.74
N ARG A 154 -17.43 -14.03 -12.98
CA ARG A 154 -17.21 -15.46 -12.69
C ARG A 154 -16.32 -15.62 -11.46
N ALA A 155 -16.94 -15.93 -10.32
CA ALA A 155 -16.22 -16.27 -9.09
C ALA A 155 -16.98 -17.32 -8.28
N ARG A 156 -16.24 -18.15 -7.52
CA ARG A 156 -16.82 -18.97 -6.46
C ARG A 156 -17.19 -18.07 -5.28
N VAL A 157 -18.20 -18.46 -4.53
CA VAL A 157 -18.66 -17.75 -3.32
C VAL A 157 -18.59 -18.67 -2.11
N HIS A 158 -17.99 -18.17 -1.02
CA HIS A 158 -18.03 -18.75 0.31
C HIS A 158 -18.70 -17.75 1.28
N SER A 159 -19.96 -18.00 1.64
CA SER A 159 -20.72 -17.10 2.52
C SER A 159 -20.58 -17.51 3.99
N LEU A 160 -20.29 -16.54 4.85
CA LEU A 160 -20.24 -16.71 6.29
C LEU A 160 -21.62 -16.42 6.92
N ALA A 161 -22.02 -17.25 7.89
CA ALA A 161 -23.33 -17.13 8.54
C ALA A 161 -23.49 -15.82 9.35
N ARG A 162 -22.38 -15.21 9.77
CA ARG A 162 -22.34 -13.92 10.46
C ARG A 162 -21.06 -13.19 10.12
N ARG A 163 -21.08 -11.87 10.28
CA ARG A 163 -19.89 -11.04 10.12
C ARG A 163 -18.83 -11.40 11.15
N THR A 164 -17.61 -11.59 10.67
CA THR A 164 -16.41 -11.85 11.45
C THR A 164 -15.35 -10.76 11.20
N ASN A 165 -14.25 -10.79 11.95
CA ASN A 165 -13.12 -9.92 11.64
C ASN A 165 -12.40 -10.41 10.36
N PHE A 166 -11.52 -9.55 9.84
CA PHE A 166 -10.85 -9.80 8.58
C PHE A 166 -9.98 -11.08 8.61
N ALA A 167 -9.23 -11.31 9.69
CA ALA A 167 -8.41 -12.52 9.85
C ALA A 167 -9.23 -13.81 9.86
N SER A 168 -10.38 -13.85 10.56
CA SER A 168 -11.29 -15.00 10.54
C SER A 168 -11.85 -15.24 9.13
N ALA A 169 -12.22 -14.19 8.40
CA ALA A 169 -12.73 -14.30 7.04
C ALA A 169 -11.65 -14.81 6.07
N LEU A 170 -10.40 -14.33 6.20
CA LEU A 170 -9.25 -14.85 5.43
C LEU A 170 -8.98 -16.32 5.72
N ASN A 171 -8.99 -16.72 6.99
CA ASN A 171 -8.80 -18.13 7.39
C ASN A 171 -9.88 -19.02 6.77
N ALA A 172 -11.15 -18.60 6.82
CA ALA A 172 -12.27 -19.31 6.20
C ALA A 172 -12.12 -19.42 4.68
N GLY A 173 -11.73 -18.33 4.01
CA GLY A 173 -11.47 -18.30 2.57
C GLY A 173 -10.33 -19.23 2.16
N CYS A 174 -9.19 -19.17 2.85
CA CYS A 174 -8.06 -20.07 2.59
C CYS A 174 -8.45 -21.54 2.83
N ALA A 175 -9.24 -21.81 3.88
CA ALA A 175 -9.77 -23.14 4.16
C ALA A 175 -10.77 -23.65 3.11
N ALA A 176 -11.41 -22.76 2.34
CA ALA A 176 -12.30 -23.09 1.23
C ALA A 176 -11.57 -23.20 -0.14
N ALA A 177 -10.26 -22.98 -0.17
CA ALA A 177 -9.40 -23.04 -1.35
C ALA A 177 -8.19 -23.98 -1.13
N ARG A 178 -8.43 -25.16 -0.54
CA ARG A 178 -7.36 -26.07 -0.06
C ARG A 178 -6.45 -26.64 -1.14
N ASP A 179 -6.86 -26.58 -2.40
CA ASP A 179 -6.13 -27.06 -3.56
C ASP A 179 -5.21 -26.00 -4.19
N ALA A 180 -5.17 -24.79 -3.64
CA ALA A 180 -4.26 -23.73 -4.06
C ALA A 180 -2.83 -23.97 -3.54
N ASP A 181 -1.84 -23.71 -4.41
CA ASP A 181 -0.43 -23.59 -4.02
C ASP A 181 -0.15 -22.22 -3.40
N TYR A 182 -0.86 -21.19 -3.88
CA TYR A 182 -0.80 -19.83 -3.37
C TYR A 182 -2.18 -19.22 -3.20
N PHE A 183 -2.35 -18.48 -2.11
CA PHE A 183 -3.49 -17.60 -1.88
C PHE A 183 -3.12 -16.18 -2.24
N LEU A 184 -3.81 -15.55 -3.19
CA LEU A 184 -3.73 -14.11 -3.39
C LEU A 184 -4.80 -13.46 -2.51
N LEU A 185 -4.41 -12.98 -1.34
CA LEU A 185 -5.32 -12.31 -0.40
C LEU A 185 -5.66 -10.93 -0.96
N LEU A 186 -6.95 -10.57 -0.99
CA LEU A 186 -7.42 -9.30 -1.52
C LEU A 186 -8.52 -8.67 -0.68
N ASN A 187 -8.46 -7.35 -0.52
CA ASN A 187 -9.65 -6.56 -0.22
C ASN A 187 -10.54 -6.46 -1.47
N ALA A 188 -11.84 -6.21 -1.27
CA ALA A 188 -12.80 -6.01 -2.34
C ALA A 188 -12.56 -4.74 -3.19
N ASP A 189 -11.72 -3.81 -2.72
CA ASP A 189 -11.42 -2.52 -3.32
C ASP A 189 -10.03 -2.45 -3.99
N MET A 190 -9.55 -3.60 -4.47
CA MET A 190 -8.33 -3.74 -5.25
C MET A 190 -8.63 -3.95 -6.74
N LYS A 191 -7.79 -3.42 -7.62
CA LYS A 191 -7.85 -3.67 -9.06
C LYS A 191 -6.47 -4.07 -9.58
N ALA A 192 -6.31 -5.34 -9.93
CA ALA A 192 -5.03 -5.88 -10.37
C ALA A 192 -4.65 -5.43 -11.79
N GLY A 193 -3.37 -5.14 -12.01
CA GLY A 193 -2.81 -5.03 -13.35
C GLY A 193 -2.84 -6.38 -14.08
N ARG A 194 -2.88 -6.38 -15.41
CA ARG A 194 -3.09 -7.59 -16.24
C ARG A 194 -2.06 -8.71 -16.01
N THR A 195 -0.81 -8.35 -15.72
CA THR A 195 0.32 -9.27 -15.51
C THR A 195 0.64 -9.50 -14.03
N CYS A 196 -0.20 -9.00 -13.12
CA CYS A 196 0.10 -8.95 -11.69
C CYS A 196 0.31 -10.34 -11.10
N VAL A 197 -0.61 -11.27 -11.34
CA VAL A 197 -0.53 -12.62 -10.75
C VAL A 197 0.70 -13.36 -11.28
N ARG A 198 1.00 -13.27 -12.57
CA ARG A 198 2.20 -13.86 -13.17
C ARG A 198 3.48 -13.38 -12.46
N HIS A 199 3.64 -12.06 -12.31
CA HIS A 199 4.84 -11.51 -11.66
C HIS A 199 4.95 -11.86 -10.18
N LEU A 200 3.83 -11.98 -9.46
CA LEU A 200 3.83 -12.46 -8.07
C LEU A 200 4.32 -13.91 -7.99
N VAL A 201 3.81 -14.77 -8.86
CA VAL A 201 4.20 -16.19 -8.92
C VAL A 201 5.67 -16.36 -9.34
N GLU A 202 6.10 -15.64 -10.38
CA GLU A 202 7.50 -15.62 -10.83
C GLU A 202 8.44 -15.25 -9.69
N ARG A 203 8.13 -14.17 -8.95
CA ARG A 203 8.91 -13.75 -7.78
C ARG A 203 8.90 -14.82 -6.68
N ALA A 204 7.74 -15.42 -6.38
CA ALA A 204 7.63 -16.46 -5.35
C ALA A 204 8.54 -17.66 -5.65
N ARG A 205 8.59 -18.08 -6.92
CA ARG A 205 9.36 -19.26 -7.36
C ARG A 205 10.87 -19.08 -7.28
N VAL A 206 11.36 -17.87 -7.52
CA VAL A 206 12.80 -17.57 -7.48
C VAL A 206 13.28 -17.13 -6.09
N THR A 207 12.37 -16.94 -5.14
CA THR A 207 12.73 -16.49 -3.78
C THR A 207 12.89 -17.70 -2.86
N PRO A 208 14.08 -17.95 -2.29
CA PRO A 208 14.27 -19.01 -1.31
C PRO A 208 13.39 -18.81 -0.06
N ALA A 209 12.82 -19.90 0.45
CA ALA A 209 11.98 -19.89 1.66
C ALA A 209 10.84 -18.84 1.63
N CYS A 210 10.28 -18.57 0.45
CA CYS A 210 9.26 -17.55 0.25
C CYS A 210 7.95 -17.89 0.99
N ALA A 211 7.61 -17.10 2.01
CA ALA A 211 6.32 -17.17 2.68
C ALA A 211 5.25 -16.35 1.97
N ALA A 212 5.61 -15.16 1.50
CA ALA A 212 4.69 -14.25 0.81
C ALA A 212 5.41 -13.31 -0.15
N VAL A 213 4.67 -12.71 -1.08
CA VAL A 213 5.16 -11.75 -2.07
C VAL A 213 4.27 -10.51 -2.09
N ALA A 214 4.85 -9.36 -1.75
CA ALA A 214 4.18 -8.06 -1.76
C ALA A 214 4.28 -7.39 -3.14
N PRO A 215 3.14 -7.05 -3.78
CA PRO A 215 3.11 -6.21 -4.98
C PRO A 215 3.32 -4.73 -4.63
N LYS A 216 3.54 -3.90 -5.65
CA LYS A 216 3.30 -2.46 -5.54
C LYS A 216 1.80 -2.17 -5.51
N LEU A 217 1.40 -1.31 -4.59
CA LEU A 217 0.05 -0.77 -4.51
C LEU A 217 0.07 0.69 -4.92
N TYR A 218 -0.78 1.06 -5.86
CA TYR A 218 -1.00 2.44 -6.29
C TYR A 218 -2.32 2.96 -5.73
N LEU A 219 -2.42 4.28 -5.53
CA LEU A 219 -3.68 4.93 -5.20
C LEU A 219 -4.56 4.93 -6.45
N TRP A 220 -5.74 4.31 -6.42
CA TRP A 220 -6.58 4.14 -7.61
C TRP A 220 -6.97 5.48 -8.24
N ARG A 221 -7.27 6.48 -7.41
CA ARG A 221 -7.61 7.83 -7.88
C ARG A 221 -6.40 8.74 -8.10
N ALA A 222 -5.19 8.26 -7.88
CA ALA A 222 -3.97 9.00 -8.17
C ALA A 222 -2.88 8.00 -8.61
N PRO A 223 -3.04 7.35 -9.78
CA PRO A 223 -2.35 6.10 -10.12
C PRO A 223 -0.84 6.23 -10.29
N ALA A 224 -0.30 7.44 -10.37
CA ALA A 224 1.13 7.69 -10.35
C ALA A 224 1.76 7.57 -8.94
N PHE A 225 0.93 7.59 -7.89
CA PHE A 225 1.36 7.60 -6.50
C PHE A 225 1.16 6.26 -5.83
N LEU A 226 2.13 5.86 -5.04
CA LEU A 226 2.11 4.61 -4.30
C LEU A 226 1.18 4.73 -3.08
N ASN A 227 0.32 3.74 -2.90
CA ASN A 227 -0.13 3.39 -1.55
C ASN A 227 1.01 2.71 -0.78
N GLY A 228 1.82 1.86 -1.44
CA GLY A 228 3.08 1.36 -0.91
C GLY A 228 3.53 0.02 -1.49
N ILE A 229 4.69 -0.48 -1.04
CA ILE A 229 5.17 -1.84 -1.31
C ILE A 229 5.47 -2.56 0.02
N GLY A 230 4.49 -3.33 0.48
CA GLY A 230 4.50 -3.88 1.82
C GLY A 230 4.54 -2.82 2.94
N ASN A 231 4.76 -3.27 4.16
CA ASN A 231 4.82 -2.43 5.35
C ASN A 231 5.97 -2.87 6.27
N ARG A 232 6.27 -2.05 7.26
CA ARG A 232 7.36 -2.28 8.21
C ARG A 232 7.03 -1.76 9.59
N VAL A 233 7.65 -2.37 10.61
CA VAL A 233 7.67 -1.85 11.98
C VAL A 233 9.11 -1.40 12.31
N PRO A 234 9.36 -0.09 12.43
CA PRO A 234 10.65 0.44 12.84
C PRO A 234 11.02 0.00 14.26
N ALA A 235 12.31 0.03 14.58
CA ALA A 235 12.82 -0.40 15.87
C ALA A 235 12.26 0.40 17.05
N SER A 236 11.87 1.65 16.81
CA SER A 236 11.38 2.58 17.81
C SER A 236 9.93 3.02 17.60
N GLY A 237 9.24 2.50 16.58
CA GLY A 237 7.96 3.01 16.12
C GLY A 237 6.94 1.93 15.79
N TRP A 238 5.93 2.34 15.03
CA TRP A 238 4.78 1.52 14.66
C TRP A 238 4.74 1.26 13.16
N GLY A 239 3.92 0.28 12.79
CA GLY A 239 3.62 -0.10 11.41
C GLY A 239 3.38 1.10 10.50
N THR A 240 4.07 1.13 9.37
CA THR A 240 3.89 2.11 8.30
C THR A 240 4.07 1.42 6.94
N ASP A 241 3.35 1.91 5.93
CA ASP A 241 3.49 1.43 4.56
C ASP A 241 4.76 2.00 3.91
N ASN A 242 5.49 1.17 3.18
CA ASN A 242 6.71 1.62 2.50
C ASN A 242 6.33 2.46 1.27
N GLY A 243 6.75 3.72 1.24
CA GLY A 243 6.59 4.61 0.09
C GLY A 243 5.20 5.24 -0.05
N ILE A 244 4.36 5.24 0.99
CA ILE A 244 3.02 5.84 0.91
C ILE A 244 3.07 7.31 0.47
N GLY A 245 2.27 7.62 -0.55
CA GLY A 245 2.16 8.94 -1.17
C GLY A 245 3.33 9.35 -2.04
N GLN A 246 4.35 8.49 -2.22
CA GLN A 246 5.44 8.78 -3.15
C GLN A 246 5.00 8.64 -4.60
N LEU A 247 5.47 9.54 -5.45
CA LEU A 247 5.45 9.40 -6.89
C LEU A 247 6.38 8.25 -7.29
N ASP A 248 5.88 7.29 -8.05
CA ASP A 248 6.70 6.16 -8.49
C ASP A 248 7.54 6.56 -9.71
N LEU A 249 8.83 6.80 -9.49
CA LEU A 249 9.85 7.05 -10.50
C LEU A 249 10.74 5.82 -10.73
N ALA A 250 10.28 4.61 -10.36
CA ALA A 250 11.06 3.36 -10.34
C ALA A 250 12.10 3.25 -9.21
N GLN A 251 12.04 4.12 -8.19
CA GLN A 251 13.00 4.16 -7.09
C GLN A 251 12.95 2.90 -6.18
N LEU A 252 11.90 2.11 -6.28
CA LEU A 252 11.70 0.86 -5.52
C LEU A 252 11.78 -0.40 -6.41
N ASP A 253 12.18 -0.29 -7.69
CA ASP A 253 12.12 -1.41 -8.65
C ASP A 253 13.13 -2.52 -8.36
N GLU A 254 14.20 -2.19 -7.64
CA GLU A 254 15.25 -3.13 -7.24
C GLU A 254 14.97 -3.79 -5.88
N TRP A 255 13.84 -3.47 -5.23
CA TRP A 255 13.48 -4.11 -3.97
C TRP A 255 13.20 -5.60 -4.19
N SER A 256 13.84 -6.44 -3.38
CA SER A 256 13.69 -7.91 -3.42
C SER A 256 12.95 -8.47 -2.22
N GLU A 257 12.97 -7.77 -1.09
CA GLU A 257 12.37 -8.20 0.18
C GLU A 257 11.75 -7.02 0.93
N VAL A 258 10.74 -7.30 1.74
CA VAL A 258 10.13 -6.35 2.68
C VAL A 258 9.98 -6.99 4.06
N PRO A 259 9.90 -6.20 5.15
CA PRO A 259 9.66 -6.75 6.49
C PRO A 259 8.27 -7.40 6.62
N SER A 260 7.28 -6.84 5.92
CA SER A 260 5.90 -7.33 5.93
C SER A 260 5.15 -6.90 4.68
N GLY A 261 4.07 -7.60 4.35
CA GLY A 261 3.19 -7.32 3.22
C GLY A 261 1.79 -6.92 3.70
N CYS A 262 1.10 -6.09 2.92
CA CYS A 262 -0.27 -5.65 3.23
C CYS A 262 -1.28 -6.74 2.81
N PHE A 263 -2.13 -7.21 3.73
CA PHE A 263 -3.17 -8.19 3.39
C PHE A 263 -4.27 -7.65 2.47
N GLY A 264 -4.28 -6.34 2.20
CA GLY A 264 -5.09 -5.79 1.13
C GLY A 264 -4.73 -6.36 -0.24
N ALA A 265 -3.44 -6.66 -0.50
CA ALA A 265 -3.01 -7.50 -1.61
C ALA A 265 -1.69 -8.20 -1.29
N LEU A 266 -1.74 -9.52 -1.10
CA LEU A 266 -0.54 -10.31 -0.80
C LEU A 266 -0.66 -11.72 -1.38
N LEU A 267 0.35 -12.16 -2.15
CA LEU A 267 0.45 -13.57 -2.51
C LEU A 267 1.08 -14.33 -1.34
N VAL A 268 0.41 -15.33 -0.80
CA VAL A 268 0.86 -16.10 0.35
C VAL A 268 0.97 -17.58 -0.04
N SER A 269 2.11 -18.20 0.28
CA SER A 269 2.31 -19.64 0.06
C SER A 269 1.39 -20.47 0.95
N ALA A 270 0.66 -21.41 0.36
CA ALA A 270 -0.19 -22.32 1.12
C ALA A 270 0.64 -23.22 2.07
N SER A 271 1.88 -23.56 1.71
CA SER A 271 2.78 -24.29 2.62
C SER A 271 3.20 -23.42 3.79
N ALA A 272 3.50 -22.13 3.55
CA ALA A 272 3.84 -21.20 4.62
C ALA A 272 2.67 -20.99 5.59
N VAL A 273 1.42 -20.94 5.12
CA VAL A 273 0.25 -20.88 6.02
C VAL A 273 0.17 -22.12 6.92
N ARG A 274 0.45 -23.32 6.39
CA ARG A 274 0.48 -24.56 7.19
C ARG A 274 1.61 -24.54 8.24
N ASP A 275 2.79 -24.08 7.85
CA ASP A 275 3.98 -24.08 8.70
C ASP A 275 3.91 -22.97 9.77
N VAL A 276 3.62 -21.74 9.36
CA VAL A 276 3.53 -20.57 10.23
C VAL A 276 2.29 -20.64 11.13
N GLY A 277 1.18 -21.13 10.58
CA GLY A 277 -0.13 -21.18 11.21
C GLY A 277 -1.09 -20.14 10.64
N PRO A 278 -2.36 -20.18 11.09
CA PRO A 278 -3.42 -19.31 10.58
C PRO A 278 -3.16 -17.84 10.91
N PHE A 279 -3.88 -16.95 10.23
CA PHE A 279 -3.94 -15.53 10.58
C PHE A 279 -4.60 -15.39 11.96
N ASP A 280 -4.06 -14.51 12.80
CA ASP A 280 -4.49 -14.42 14.19
C ASP A 280 -5.80 -13.66 14.36
N GLU A 281 -6.87 -14.39 14.66
CA GLU A 281 -8.23 -13.83 14.81
C GLU A 281 -8.43 -12.95 16.05
N ARG A 282 -7.41 -12.78 16.90
CA ARG A 282 -7.47 -11.87 18.05
C ARG A 282 -7.33 -10.41 17.66
N TYR A 283 -6.77 -10.13 16.47
CA TYR A 283 -6.70 -8.78 15.92
C TYR A 283 -8.10 -8.32 15.49
N PRO A 284 -8.60 -7.21 16.05
CA PRO A 284 -9.90 -6.67 15.65
C PRO A 284 -9.85 -6.02 14.27
N LEU A 285 -8.77 -5.27 14.00
CA LEU A 285 -8.45 -4.58 12.75
C LEU A 285 -7.01 -4.05 12.88
N TYR A 286 -6.22 -4.15 11.81
CA TYR A 286 -4.81 -3.79 11.73
C TYR A 286 -3.86 -4.73 12.49
N TYR A 287 -2.63 -4.84 11.97
CA TYR A 287 -1.52 -5.67 12.45
C TYR A 287 -1.68 -7.19 12.24
N GLU A 288 -2.81 -7.68 11.73
CA GLU A 288 -2.94 -9.10 11.38
C GLU A 288 -1.95 -9.52 10.28
N ASP A 289 -1.68 -8.60 9.35
CA ASP A 289 -0.74 -8.76 8.25
C ASP A 289 0.72 -8.75 8.72
N THR A 290 1.03 -7.75 9.54
CA THR A 290 2.32 -7.50 10.17
C THR A 290 2.68 -8.65 11.09
N ASP A 291 1.74 -9.10 11.93
CA ASP A 291 1.96 -10.24 12.80
C ASP A 291 2.30 -11.50 12.02
N TRP A 292 1.50 -11.85 11.02
CA TRP A 292 1.72 -13.09 10.28
C TRP A 292 3.06 -13.05 9.54
N CYS A 293 3.37 -11.94 8.86
CA CYS A 293 4.64 -11.76 8.15
C CYS A 293 5.84 -11.87 9.10
N TYR A 294 5.78 -11.23 10.26
CA TYR A 294 6.87 -11.30 11.22
C TYR A 294 6.98 -12.68 11.90
N ARG A 295 5.87 -13.40 12.13
CA ARG A 295 5.92 -14.80 12.57
C ARG A 295 6.57 -15.70 11.52
N ALA A 296 6.33 -15.44 10.23
CA ALA A 296 7.02 -16.15 9.15
C ALA A 296 8.52 -15.85 9.17
N ARG A 297 8.91 -14.58 9.32
CA ARG A 297 10.31 -14.16 9.46
C ARG A 297 10.99 -14.76 10.68
N VAL A 298 10.31 -14.87 11.82
CA VAL A 298 10.81 -15.56 13.03
C VAL A 298 11.24 -17.00 12.73
N GLN A 299 10.60 -17.67 11.77
CA GLN A 299 10.95 -19.03 11.32
C GLN A 299 11.99 -19.06 10.19
N GLY A 300 12.56 -17.91 9.81
CA GLY A 300 13.54 -17.79 8.73
C GLY A 300 12.92 -17.79 7.33
N LEU A 301 11.61 -17.50 7.20
CA LEU A 301 10.95 -17.36 5.90
C LEU A 301 11.03 -15.92 5.38
N THR A 302 11.02 -15.80 4.05
CA THR A 302 11.18 -14.52 3.35
C THR A 302 9.83 -13.94 2.94
N ILE A 303 9.67 -12.63 3.13
CA ILE A 303 8.60 -11.85 2.51
C ILE A 303 9.21 -11.08 1.34
N ALA A 304 8.94 -11.55 0.13
CA ALA A 304 9.53 -11.00 -1.08
C ALA A 304 8.81 -9.72 -1.54
N ALA A 305 9.52 -8.88 -2.26
CA ALA A 305 8.95 -7.76 -3.01
C ALA A 305 8.88 -8.12 -4.50
N ALA A 306 7.75 -7.81 -5.15
CA ALA A 306 7.58 -7.94 -6.59
C ALA A 306 7.24 -6.58 -7.21
N PRO A 307 8.24 -5.69 -7.44
CA PRO A 307 7.98 -4.35 -7.97
C PRO A 307 7.30 -4.30 -9.35
N LYS A 308 7.42 -5.38 -10.14
CA LYS A 308 6.75 -5.54 -11.44
C LYS A 308 5.28 -5.98 -11.33
N ALA A 309 4.86 -6.50 -10.18
CA ALA A 309 3.46 -6.81 -9.91
C ALA A 309 2.79 -5.59 -9.27
N PHE A 310 1.64 -5.18 -9.80
CA PHE A 310 0.94 -4.02 -9.27
C PHE A 310 -0.58 -4.15 -9.24
N LEU A 311 -1.17 -3.45 -8.27
CA LEU A 311 -2.61 -3.27 -8.13
C LEU A 311 -2.92 -1.81 -7.76
N PHE A 312 -4.14 -1.38 -8.08
CA PHE A 312 -4.71 -0.12 -7.61
C PHE A 312 -5.60 -0.38 -6.40
N HIS A 313 -5.47 0.42 -5.36
CA HIS A 313 -6.30 0.36 -4.16
C HIS A 313 -7.21 1.59 -4.10
N ALA A 314 -8.52 1.40 -3.93
CA ALA A 314 -9.48 2.52 -3.88
C ALA A 314 -9.31 3.41 -2.63
N PHE A 315 -8.34 3.07 -1.77
CA PHE A 315 -7.91 3.84 -0.62
C PHE A 315 -7.36 5.23 -0.97
N GLY A 316 -7.72 6.21 -0.15
CA GLY A 316 -7.13 7.56 -0.19
C GLY A 316 -7.49 8.37 -1.43
N ALA A 317 -6.74 9.47 -1.64
CA ALA A 317 -6.85 10.34 -2.82
C ALA A 317 -8.27 10.88 -3.13
N THR A 318 -9.14 10.97 -2.13
CA THR A 318 -10.45 11.61 -2.23
C THR A 318 -10.51 12.81 -1.31
N TRP A 319 -11.10 13.90 -1.79
CA TRP A 319 -11.43 15.06 -0.96
C TRP A 319 -12.96 15.17 -0.86
N THR A 320 -13.50 15.07 0.35
CA THR A 320 -14.95 15.14 0.58
C THR A 320 -15.41 16.51 1.09
N GLY A 321 -14.55 17.54 1.05
CA GLY A 321 -14.88 18.87 1.58
C GLY A 321 -14.92 18.97 3.10
N ALA A 322 -14.68 17.86 3.81
CA ALA A 322 -14.63 17.80 5.26
C ALA A 322 -13.18 17.77 5.76
N GLU A 323 -12.93 18.34 6.92
CA GLU A 323 -11.68 18.14 7.65
C GLU A 323 -11.36 16.63 7.71
N PRO A 324 -10.07 16.22 7.62
CA PRO A 324 -9.69 14.85 7.87
C PRO A 324 -10.21 14.50 9.25
N THR A 325 -11.20 13.62 9.29
CA THR A 325 -11.71 13.17 10.58
C THR A 325 -10.55 12.52 11.32
N GLU A 326 -10.36 12.93 12.59
CA GLU A 326 -9.52 12.17 13.51
C GLU A 326 -9.85 10.68 13.35
N MET A 327 -8.83 9.83 13.43
CA MET A 327 -9.05 8.39 13.31
C MET A 327 -10.20 7.99 14.23
N HIS A 328 -11.28 7.50 13.63
CA HIS A 328 -12.51 7.20 14.35
C HIS A 328 -12.20 6.37 15.61
N PRO A 329 -12.73 6.69 16.81
CA PRO A 329 -12.30 6.11 18.08
C PRO A 329 -12.24 4.57 18.09
N ARG A 330 -13.12 3.89 17.34
CA ARG A 330 -13.08 2.42 17.17
C ARG A 330 -11.88 1.91 16.36
N LYS A 331 -11.48 2.64 15.31
CA LYS A 331 -10.27 2.32 14.53
C LYS A 331 -9.02 2.54 15.38
N LEU A 332 -8.98 3.65 16.13
CA LEU A 332 -7.90 3.93 17.07
C LEU A 332 -7.77 2.83 18.12
N GLU A 333 -8.89 2.44 18.75
CA GLU A 333 -8.92 1.34 19.72
C GLU A 333 -8.34 0.04 19.12
N SER A 334 -8.70 -0.27 17.87
CA SER A 334 -8.23 -1.48 17.17
C SER A 334 -6.73 -1.41 16.86
N ALA A 335 -6.25 -0.27 16.37
CA ALA A 335 -4.83 -0.05 16.10
C ALA A 335 -3.97 -0.19 17.37
N VAL A 336 -4.40 0.40 18.49
CA VAL A 336 -3.69 0.30 19.77
C VAL A 336 -3.65 -1.14 20.28
N ILE A 337 -4.76 -1.89 20.18
CA ILE A 337 -4.76 -3.33 20.50
C ILE A 337 -3.76 -4.05 19.59
N GLY A 338 -3.79 -3.82 18.28
CA GLY A 338 -2.90 -4.46 17.31
C GLY A 338 -1.42 -4.25 17.63
N GLN A 339 -1.03 -3.01 17.92
CA GLN A 339 0.32 -2.62 18.35
C GLN A 339 0.80 -3.41 19.57
N LEU A 340 -0.03 -3.46 20.62
CA LEU A 340 0.30 -4.15 21.87
C LEU A 340 0.39 -5.67 21.66
N LEU A 341 -0.56 -6.27 20.93
CA LEU A 341 -0.55 -7.70 20.65
C LEU A 341 0.68 -8.10 19.83
N PHE A 342 1.04 -7.32 18.81
CA PHE A 342 2.22 -7.55 17.97
C PHE A 342 3.51 -7.51 18.79
N GLY A 343 3.74 -6.42 19.53
CA GLY A 343 4.98 -6.22 20.29
C GLY A 343 5.20 -7.30 21.35
N LEU A 344 4.12 -7.73 22.02
CA LEU A 344 4.17 -8.75 23.06
C LEU A 344 4.29 -10.18 22.52
N LYS A 345 3.98 -10.44 21.24
CA LYS A 345 3.94 -11.81 20.70
C LYS A 345 5.20 -12.20 19.92
N VAL A 346 5.63 -11.34 19.01
CA VAL A 346 6.67 -11.65 18.02
C VAL A 346 8.07 -11.48 18.61
N ALA A 347 8.34 -10.35 19.25
CA ALA A 347 9.67 -9.92 19.66
C ALA A 347 10.26 -10.75 20.82
N THR A 348 11.58 -10.84 20.94
CA THR A 348 12.26 -11.36 22.17
C THR A 348 11.90 -10.54 23.40
N PRO A 349 12.11 -11.02 24.65
CA PRO A 349 11.77 -10.26 25.85
C PRO A 349 12.35 -8.84 25.88
N GLU A 350 13.61 -8.67 25.47
CA GLU A 350 14.31 -7.38 25.46
C GLU A 350 13.67 -6.41 24.48
N ARG A 351 13.39 -6.89 23.26
CA ARG A 351 12.77 -6.08 22.20
C ARG A 351 11.29 -5.83 22.48
N ALA A 352 10.57 -6.79 23.06
CA ALA A 352 9.21 -6.62 23.51
C ALA A 352 9.12 -5.53 24.59
N ALA A 353 10.08 -5.47 25.52
CA ALA A 353 10.14 -4.40 26.52
C ALA A 353 10.34 -3.02 25.88
N LEU A 354 11.21 -2.91 24.88
CA LEU A 354 11.41 -1.66 24.13
C LEU A 354 10.14 -1.21 23.40
N LEU A 355 9.52 -2.09 22.60
CA LEU A 355 8.28 -1.80 21.88
C LEU A 355 7.14 -1.44 22.83
N THR A 356 7.01 -2.17 23.94
CA THR A 356 6.02 -1.88 25.00
C THR A 356 6.25 -0.51 25.62
N ARG A 357 7.50 -0.16 25.95
CA ARG A 357 7.84 1.16 26.50
C ARG A 357 7.45 2.28 25.54
N ASN A 358 7.73 2.10 24.25
CA ASN A 358 7.34 3.08 23.24
C ASN A 358 5.81 3.17 23.11
N ALA A 359 5.08 2.06 23.20
CA ALA A 359 3.62 2.04 23.19
C ALA A 359 3.03 2.84 24.35
N LEU A 360 3.54 2.60 25.55
CA LEU A 360 3.09 3.31 26.74
C LEU A 360 3.39 4.80 26.67
N ARG A 361 4.55 5.18 26.11
CA ARG A 361 4.89 6.59 25.86
C ARG A 361 3.91 7.23 24.88
N ASP A 362 3.60 6.57 23.77
CA ASP A 362 2.71 7.12 22.76
C ASP A 362 1.26 7.20 23.28
N VAL A 363 0.80 6.17 23.98
CA VAL A 363 -0.48 6.18 24.72
C VAL A 363 -0.52 7.35 25.69
N TYR A 364 0.53 7.55 26.49
CA TYR A 364 0.61 8.67 27.44
C TYR A 364 0.50 10.02 26.72
N MET A 365 1.27 10.23 25.65
CA MET A 365 1.26 11.48 24.89
C MET A 365 -0.12 11.76 24.28
N ASN A 366 -0.75 10.75 23.70
CA ASN A 366 -2.06 10.87 23.08
C ASN A 366 -3.19 11.05 24.10
N VAL A 367 -3.16 10.34 25.23
CA VAL A 367 -4.11 10.53 26.34
C VAL A 367 -3.97 11.93 26.92
N ARG A 368 -2.75 12.41 27.13
CA ARG A 368 -2.49 13.78 27.61
C ARG A 368 -3.03 14.83 26.63
N ASN A 369 -2.80 14.65 25.33
CA ASN A 369 -3.31 15.56 24.31
C ASN A 369 -4.85 15.52 24.23
N ALA A 370 -5.45 14.33 24.25
CA ALA A 370 -6.90 14.15 24.28
C ALA A 370 -7.54 14.77 25.52
N ALA A 371 -6.89 14.68 26.70
CA ALA A 371 -7.34 15.34 27.91
C ALA A 371 -7.31 16.87 27.78
N ARG A 372 -6.22 17.44 27.22
CA ARG A 372 -6.11 18.88 26.93
C ARG A 372 -7.19 19.36 25.96
N GLN A 373 -7.50 18.56 24.95
CA GLN A 373 -8.53 18.84 23.96
C GLN A 373 -9.95 18.44 24.43
N ARG A 374 -10.09 17.88 25.63
CA ARG A 374 -11.36 17.35 26.19
C ARG A 374 -12.06 16.31 25.29
N SER A 375 -11.28 15.52 24.55
CA SER A 375 -11.78 14.46 23.67
C SER A 375 -12.11 13.18 24.47
N GLY A 376 -13.30 13.15 25.07
CA GLY A 376 -13.76 12.01 25.88
C GLY A 376 -13.87 10.69 25.10
N SER A 377 -14.20 10.75 23.82
CA SER A 377 -14.30 9.58 22.94
C SER A 377 -12.93 8.92 22.70
N THR A 378 -11.87 9.71 22.51
CA THR A 378 -10.49 9.25 22.36
C THR A 378 -9.96 8.68 23.68
N LEU A 379 -10.21 9.34 24.82
CA LEU A 379 -9.86 8.80 26.13
C LEU A 379 -10.52 7.43 26.39
N ALA A 380 -11.81 7.32 26.07
CA ALA A 380 -12.54 6.07 26.21
C ALA A 380 -12.02 4.97 25.26
N ALA A 381 -11.54 5.33 24.06
CA ALA A 381 -10.90 4.38 23.14
C ALA A 381 -9.63 3.78 23.74
N TYR A 382 -8.73 4.60 24.32
CA TYR A 382 -7.54 4.10 24.99
C TYR A 382 -7.87 3.23 26.21
N GLY A 383 -8.83 3.64 27.04
CA GLY A 383 -9.28 2.84 28.19
C GLY A 383 -9.85 1.47 27.78
N ARG A 384 -10.70 1.43 26.74
CA ARG A 384 -11.22 0.18 26.20
C ARG A 384 -10.13 -0.68 25.57
N ALA A 385 -9.19 -0.08 24.84
CA ALA A 385 -8.05 -0.79 24.25
C ALA A 385 -7.22 -1.49 25.33
N ALA A 386 -6.92 -0.80 26.44
CA ALA A 386 -6.20 -1.37 27.57
C ALA A 386 -6.96 -2.55 28.19
N ALA A 387 -8.23 -2.37 28.53
CA ALA A 387 -9.06 -3.43 29.11
C ALA A 387 -9.17 -4.66 28.18
N ARG A 388 -9.39 -4.43 26.88
CA ARG A 388 -9.48 -5.48 25.85
C ARG A 388 -8.17 -6.20 25.62
N THR A 389 -7.03 -5.52 25.77
CA THR A 389 -5.70 -6.13 25.69
C THR A 389 -5.46 -7.03 26.90
N ILE A 390 -5.82 -6.60 28.10
CA ILE A 390 -5.70 -7.41 29.33
C ILE A 390 -6.51 -8.71 29.19
N VAL A 391 -7.75 -8.64 28.73
CA VAL A 391 -8.61 -9.81 28.51
C VAL A 391 -7.99 -10.81 27.51
N ARG A 392 -7.22 -10.33 26.52
CA ARG A 392 -6.55 -11.17 25.51
C ARG A 392 -5.20 -11.74 25.96
N LEU A 393 -4.64 -11.22 27.06
CA LEU A 393 -3.26 -11.50 27.47
C LEU A 393 -2.99 -13.00 27.73
N PRO A 394 -3.88 -13.78 28.40
CA PRO A 394 -3.60 -15.20 28.64
C PRO A 394 -3.42 -15.99 27.34
N GLY A 395 -4.32 -15.81 26.37
CA GLY A 395 -4.21 -16.45 25.06
C GLY A 395 -3.00 -15.95 24.27
N LEU A 396 -2.66 -14.66 24.40
CA LEU A 396 -1.47 -14.07 23.79
C LEU A 396 -0.19 -14.72 24.30
N LEU A 397 -0.09 -15.00 25.60
CA LEU A 397 1.10 -15.64 26.21
C LEU A 397 1.30 -17.08 25.72
N VAL A 398 0.20 -17.83 25.52
CA VAL A 398 0.27 -19.18 24.92
C VAL A 398 0.84 -19.10 23.50
N GLU A 399 0.33 -18.16 22.70
CA GLU A 399 0.78 -18.00 21.32
C GLU A 399 2.18 -17.41 21.24
N ARG A 400 2.57 -16.54 22.18
CA ARG A 400 3.97 -16.11 22.33
C ARG A 400 4.89 -17.31 22.52
N ARG A 401 4.57 -18.23 23.43
CA ARG A 401 5.40 -19.44 23.64
C ARG A 401 5.53 -20.25 22.36
N ARG A 402 4.45 -20.40 21.59
CA ARG A 402 4.44 -21.08 20.29
C ARG A 402 5.31 -20.37 19.24
N VAL A 403 5.24 -19.05 19.16
CA VAL A 403 6.07 -18.25 18.24
C VAL A 403 7.54 -18.36 18.63
N GLN A 404 7.86 -18.21 19.92
CA GLN A 404 9.24 -18.28 20.39
C GLN A 404 9.83 -19.70 20.29
N SER A 405 9.04 -20.76 20.49
CA SER A 405 9.53 -22.14 20.33
C SER A 405 9.85 -22.52 18.87
N ARG A 406 9.33 -21.76 17.91
CA ARG A 406 9.58 -21.93 16.47
C ARG A 406 10.63 -20.95 15.93
N ARG A 407 11.19 -20.09 16.78
CA ARG A 407 12.16 -19.08 16.38
C ARG A 407 13.44 -19.73 15.86
N ARG A 408 13.86 -19.32 14.66
CA ARG A 408 15.11 -19.74 14.00
C ARG A 408 16.10 -18.60 13.79
N VAL A 409 15.64 -17.35 13.88
CA VAL A 409 16.47 -16.16 13.64
C VAL A 409 16.38 -15.16 14.79
N ALA A 410 17.44 -14.37 14.97
CA ALA A 410 17.52 -13.31 15.97
C ALA A 410 16.66 -12.10 15.58
N ASP A 411 16.30 -11.26 16.56
CA ASP A 411 15.49 -10.06 16.30
C ASP A 411 16.15 -9.07 15.33
N ALA A 412 17.48 -9.00 15.29
CA ALA A 412 18.18 -8.17 14.30
C ALA A 412 17.79 -8.55 12.85
N GLU A 413 17.64 -9.84 12.56
CA GLU A 413 17.23 -10.32 11.24
C GLU A 413 15.71 -10.22 11.05
N VAL A 414 14.92 -10.56 12.08
CA VAL A 414 13.45 -10.43 12.02
C VAL A 414 13.03 -9.00 11.69
N PHE A 415 13.68 -8.01 12.28
CA PHE A 415 13.38 -6.59 12.09
C PHE A 415 14.28 -5.90 11.06
N ARG A 416 15.12 -6.64 10.33
CA ARG A 416 15.96 -6.08 9.24
C ARG A 416 15.07 -5.37 8.21
N GLY A 417 15.49 -4.18 7.79
CA GLY A 417 14.71 -3.32 6.89
C GLY A 417 13.58 -2.54 7.58
N GLY A 418 13.32 -2.77 8.87
CA GLY A 418 12.33 -2.00 9.64
C GLY A 418 12.70 -0.52 9.80
N ASP A 419 14.00 -0.23 9.84
CA ASP A 419 14.54 1.12 9.99
C ASP A 419 14.94 1.78 8.65
N ASP A 420 14.77 1.08 7.53
CA ASP A 420 14.97 1.67 6.20
C ASP A 420 13.77 2.57 5.88
N LEU A 421 13.82 3.80 6.39
CA LEU A 421 12.70 4.72 6.39
C LEU A 421 12.53 5.39 5.02
N THR A 422 11.83 4.74 4.10
CA THR A 422 11.24 5.47 2.95
C THR A 422 10.30 6.56 3.51
N PRO A 423 10.45 7.83 3.13
CA PRO A 423 9.60 8.90 3.63
C PRO A 423 8.15 8.71 3.17
N SER A 424 7.21 9.20 3.96
CA SER A 424 5.79 9.26 3.62
C SER A 424 5.43 10.66 3.14
N PHE A 425 4.76 10.78 2.00
CA PHE A 425 4.37 12.06 1.43
C PHE A 425 2.86 12.14 1.30
N VAL A 426 2.20 12.36 2.44
CA VAL A 426 0.75 12.44 2.52
C VAL A 426 0.30 13.65 3.31
N TRP A 427 -0.60 14.42 2.72
CA TRP A 427 -1.30 15.52 3.36
C TRP A 427 -2.78 15.19 3.38
N ARG A 428 -3.39 15.05 4.57
CA ARG A 428 -4.83 14.77 4.71
C ARG A 428 -5.31 13.52 3.93
N ASN A 429 -4.50 12.46 3.85
CA ASN A 429 -4.71 11.24 3.03
C ASN A 429 -4.67 11.46 1.50
N LEU A 430 -4.26 12.62 1.04
CA LEU A 430 -3.91 12.88 -0.35
C LEU A 430 -2.39 12.70 -0.52
N PRO A 431 -1.92 12.19 -1.66
CA PRO A 431 -0.50 12.27 -1.99
C PRO A 431 -0.04 13.72 -2.02
N GLU A 432 1.14 13.98 -1.48
CA GLU A 432 1.73 15.30 -1.39
C GLU A 432 2.93 15.42 -2.34
N LEU A 433 2.94 16.46 -3.17
CA LEU A 433 4.03 16.80 -4.06
C LEU A 433 4.33 18.29 -3.92
N THR A 434 5.46 18.65 -3.32
CA THR A 434 5.86 20.05 -3.07
C THR A 434 7.21 20.35 -3.68
N CYS A 435 7.55 21.63 -3.84
CA CYS A 435 8.90 22.05 -4.22
C CYS A 435 9.96 21.50 -3.27
N ASP A 436 9.66 21.46 -1.96
CA ASP A 436 10.57 20.91 -0.94
C ASP A 436 10.79 19.40 -1.12
N ILE A 437 9.72 18.63 -1.32
CA ILE A 437 9.81 17.19 -1.61
C ILE A 437 10.57 16.95 -2.91
N VAL A 438 10.27 17.69 -3.97
CA VAL A 438 10.99 17.61 -5.25
C VAL A 438 12.48 17.88 -5.03
N ARG A 439 12.84 18.96 -4.33
CA ARG A 439 14.22 19.37 -4.12
C ARG A 439 15.02 18.41 -3.24
N THR A 440 14.42 17.96 -2.14
CA THR A 440 15.12 17.18 -1.10
C THR A 440 15.12 15.68 -1.38
N TYR A 441 14.10 15.18 -2.11
CA TYR A 441 13.95 13.75 -2.37
C TYR A 441 14.08 13.39 -3.85
N TYR A 442 13.28 13.97 -4.75
CA TYR A 442 13.27 13.54 -6.15
C TYR A 442 14.49 14.03 -6.94
N VAL A 443 14.97 15.25 -6.74
CA VAL A 443 16.16 15.76 -7.44
C VAL A 443 17.39 14.87 -7.21
N PRO A 444 17.75 14.47 -5.96
CA PRO A 444 18.83 13.50 -5.75
C PRO A 444 18.59 12.15 -6.43
N LEU A 445 17.35 11.64 -6.42
CA LEU A 445 17.02 10.37 -7.07
C LEU A 445 17.17 10.43 -8.59
N ILE A 446 16.61 11.48 -9.20
CA ILE A 446 16.64 11.70 -10.66
C ILE A 446 18.09 11.88 -11.11
N ARG A 447 18.86 12.77 -10.45
CA ARG A 447 20.25 13.07 -10.83
C ARG A 447 21.21 11.91 -10.57
N SER A 448 20.89 11.00 -9.64
CA SER A 448 21.71 9.81 -9.38
C SER A 448 21.45 8.65 -10.33
N GLY A 449 20.44 8.73 -11.21
CA GLY A 449 20.08 7.64 -12.12
C GLY A 449 19.38 6.48 -11.43
N ARG A 450 18.87 6.70 -10.22
CA ARG A 450 18.10 5.71 -9.45
C ARG A 450 16.62 5.68 -9.85
N THR A 451 16.21 6.51 -10.80
CA THR A 451 14.88 6.51 -11.41
C THR A 451 14.90 5.86 -12.79
N ARG A 452 13.73 5.66 -13.39
CA ARG A 452 13.64 5.52 -14.84
C ARG A 452 14.16 6.79 -15.52
N PRO A 453 14.70 6.72 -16.76
CA PRO A 453 15.08 7.92 -17.51
C PRO A 453 13.89 8.87 -17.68
N LEU A 454 14.10 10.16 -17.41
CA LEU A 454 13.10 11.21 -17.56
C LEU A 454 13.48 12.11 -18.74
N ALA A 455 12.49 12.53 -19.53
CA ALA A 455 12.71 13.25 -20.78
C ALA A 455 13.32 14.64 -20.54
N GLU A 456 12.98 15.26 -19.42
CA GLU A 456 13.38 16.60 -18.99
C GLU A 456 14.80 16.65 -18.43
N VAL A 457 15.37 15.48 -18.07
CA VAL A 457 16.71 15.37 -17.46
C VAL A 457 17.55 14.38 -18.26
N PRO A 458 18.05 14.77 -19.44
CA PRO A 458 18.92 13.93 -20.26
C PRO A 458 20.30 13.82 -19.60
N GLY A 459 20.48 12.88 -18.67
CA GLY A 459 21.77 12.77 -17.97
C GLY A 459 21.90 11.75 -16.84
N ALA A 460 21.01 10.76 -16.71
CA ALA A 460 21.12 9.79 -15.63
C ALA A 460 20.91 8.36 -16.14
N SER A 461 21.82 7.89 -17.01
CA SER A 461 21.92 6.46 -17.33
C SER A 461 22.33 5.70 -16.06
N ARG A 462 21.60 4.63 -15.71
CA ARG A 462 21.99 3.69 -14.64
C ARG A 462 23.47 3.31 -14.84
N LYS A 463 24.33 3.65 -13.88
CA LYS A 463 25.66 3.05 -13.77
C LYS A 463 25.57 1.66 -13.19
#